data_AF-C1N5G5-F1
#
_entry.id   AF-C1N5G5-F1
#
_cell.length_a   1.000
_cell.length_b   1.000
_cell.length_c   1.000
_cell.angle_alpha   90.00
_cell.angle_beta   90.00
_cell.angle_gamma   90.00
#
_symmetry.space_group_name_H-M   'P 1'
#
loop_
_entity.id
_entity.type
_entity.pdbx_description
1 polymer ?
#
loop_
_entity_poly.entity_id
_entity_poly.type
_entity_poly.pdbx_seq_one_letter_code
_entity_poly.pdbx_strand_id
1 'polypeptide(L)'
;MERPSGASAAAKTHALQSLGDLALFDAGVEACLVAKVALTVLDALEAPSGDARTCPELRVAAARMLKHLAQDPRGKFIVFRRDGALQILAGLLRSRTTDLRAHAAGAFMGIAIEVQAKLPVWEAAGADLVMLLRDPSPLVAENAMYAIQNACEHPVAKRAAVQIMSEKDRALVFNMQVMVNNH
;
A
#
# COMPACT_ATOMS: atom_id res chain seq x y z
N MET A 1 -30.76 6.00 24.94
CA MET A 1 -30.53 5.17 23.73
C MET A 1 -29.03 4.98 23.62
N GLU A 2 -28.51 3.96 24.28
CA GLU A 2 -27.08 3.63 24.26
C GLU A 2 -26.70 3.20 22.84
N ARG A 3 -25.65 3.80 22.26
CA ARG A 3 -25.07 3.27 21.03
C ARG A 3 -24.58 1.86 21.33
N PRO A 4 -24.83 0.85 20.48
CA PRO A 4 -24.26 -0.47 20.69
C PRO A 4 -22.74 -0.31 20.85
N SER A 5 -22.18 -0.91 21.90
CA SER A 5 -20.75 -0.85 22.16
C SER A 5 -20.03 -1.44 20.95
N GLY A 6 -19.41 -0.57 20.15
CA GLY A 6 -18.63 -1.01 19.00
C GLY A 6 -17.55 -1.97 19.45
N ALA A 7 -17.24 -2.97 18.62
CA ALA A 7 -16.16 -3.91 18.89
C ALA A 7 -14.87 -3.13 19.23
N SER A 8 -14.13 -3.61 20.23
CA SER A 8 -12.89 -2.95 20.69
C SER A 8 -11.83 -2.91 19.58
N ALA A 9 -10.89 -1.97 19.68
CA ALA A 9 -9.75 -1.91 18.76
C ALA A 9 -9.00 -3.24 18.68
N ALA A 10 -8.81 -3.93 19.82
CA ALA A 10 -8.19 -5.25 19.87
C ALA A 10 -8.99 -6.31 19.08
N ALA A 11 -10.32 -6.33 19.24
CA ALA A 11 -11.18 -7.24 18.49
C ALA A 11 -11.10 -6.98 16.97
N LYS A 12 -11.08 -5.70 16.56
CA LYS A 12 -10.90 -5.30 15.15
C LYS A 12 -9.53 -5.71 14.62
N THR A 13 -8.47 -5.56 15.41
CA THR A 13 -7.11 -5.98 15.04
C THR A 13 -7.06 -7.49 14.81
N HIS A 14 -7.57 -8.28 15.75
CA HIS A 14 -7.60 -9.74 15.60
C HIS A 14 -8.44 -10.18 14.41
N ALA A 15 -9.60 -9.55 14.19
CA ALA A 15 -10.42 -9.84 13.02
C ALA A 15 -9.66 -9.59 11.71
N LEU A 16 -8.96 -8.45 11.58
CA LEU A 16 -8.16 -8.16 10.38
C LEU A 16 -6.94 -9.07 10.25
N GLN A 17 -6.35 -9.51 11.35
CA GLN A 17 -5.29 -10.52 11.32
C GLN A 17 -5.82 -11.82 10.72
N SER A 18 -6.93 -12.34 11.25
CA SER A 18 -7.56 -13.57 10.75
C SER A 18 -8.00 -13.45 9.30
N LEU A 19 -8.58 -12.32 8.90
CA LEU A 19 -8.93 -12.06 7.50
C LEU A 19 -7.68 -12.02 6.60
N GLY A 20 -6.59 -11.42 7.09
CA GLY A 20 -5.31 -11.38 6.37
C GLY A 20 -4.71 -12.77 6.14
N ASP A 21 -4.87 -13.68 7.11
CA ASP A 21 -4.39 -15.06 7.00
C ASP A 21 -5.28 -15.88 6.05
N LEU A 22 -6.60 -15.65 6.08
CA LEU A 22 -7.53 -16.25 5.10
C LEU A 22 -7.23 -15.78 3.67
N ALA A 23 -6.89 -14.51 3.51
CA ALA A 23 -6.54 -13.91 2.21
C ALA A 23 -5.20 -14.39 1.63
N LEU A 24 -4.52 -15.36 2.27
CA LEU A 24 -3.45 -16.12 1.65
C LEU A 24 -3.97 -17.20 0.67
N PHE A 25 -5.27 -17.48 0.72
CA PHE A 25 -5.93 -18.45 -0.16
C PHE A 25 -7.01 -17.76 -0.99
N ASP A 26 -7.22 -18.22 -2.24
CA ASP A 26 -8.17 -17.62 -3.18
C ASP A 26 -9.59 -17.52 -2.60
N ALA A 27 -10.06 -18.54 -1.90
CA ALA A 27 -11.38 -18.54 -1.26
C ALA A 27 -11.51 -17.49 -0.16
N GLY A 28 -10.43 -17.23 0.59
CA GLY A 28 -10.43 -16.19 1.62
C GLY A 28 -10.36 -14.79 1.03
N VAL A 29 -9.62 -14.61 -0.07
CA VAL A 29 -9.65 -13.37 -0.86
C VAL A 29 -11.07 -13.14 -1.38
N GLU A 30 -11.71 -14.15 -1.99
CA GLU A 30 -13.10 -14.06 -2.47
C GLU A 30 -14.04 -13.58 -1.37
N ALA A 31 -13.99 -14.23 -0.19
CA ALA A 31 -14.83 -13.86 0.94
C ALA A 31 -14.60 -12.39 1.37
N CYS A 32 -13.33 -11.94 1.39
CA CYS A 32 -13.00 -10.55 1.70
C CYS A 32 -13.54 -9.55 0.66
N LEU A 33 -13.52 -9.91 -0.63
CA LEU A 33 -14.05 -9.08 -1.71
C LEU A 33 -15.58 -8.97 -1.62
N VAL A 34 -16.27 -10.09 -1.43
CA VAL A 34 -17.74 -10.14 -1.25
C VAL A 34 -18.17 -9.33 -0.04
N ALA A 35 -17.45 -9.46 1.07
CA ALA A 35 -17.69 -8.70 2.30
C ALA A 35 -17.23 -7.23 2.23
N LYS A 36 -16.71 -6.77 1.09
CA LYS A 36 -16.23 -5.40 0.86
C LYS A 36 -15.19 -4.94 1.90
N VAL A 37 -14.34 -5.87 2.35
CA VAL A 37 -13.35 -5.61 3.41
C VAL A 37 -12.44 -4.44 3.06
N ALA A 38 -12.01 -4.32 1.79
CA ALA A 38 -11.20 -3.18 1.34
C ALA A 38 -11.82 -1.82 1.68
N LEU A 39 -13.13 -1.65 1.40
CA LEU A 39 -13.83 -0.38 1.61
C LEU A 39 -13.96 -0.08 3.10
N THR A 40 -14.40 -1.08 3.88
CA THR A 40 -14.51 -0.95 5.35
C THR A 40 -13.18 -0.60 6.01
N VAL A 41 -12.08 -1.19 5.53
CA VAL A 41 -10.73 -0.90 6.04
C VAL A 41 -10.28 0.51 5.68
N LEU A 42 -10.53 0.97 4.44
CA LEU A 42 -10.22 2.34 4.02
C LEU A 42 -10.99 3.37 4.84
N ASP A 43 -12.29 3.14 5.08
CA ASP A 43 -13.12 4.02 5.90
C ASP A 43 -12.62 4.07 7.35
N ALA A 44 -12.19 2.93 7.90
CA ALA A 44 -11.60 2.88 9.24
C ALA A 44 -10.27 3.64 9.35
N LEU A 45 -9.44 3.63 8.29
CA LEU A 45 -8.18 4.36 8.24
C LEU A 45 -8.38 5.88 8.03
N GLU A 46 -9.42 6.28 7.30
CA GLU A 46 -9.74 7.68 7.04
C GLU A 46 -10.40 8.38 8.24
N ALA A 47 -11.15 7.62 9.05
CA ALA A 47 -11.91 8.14 10.18
C ALA A 47 -11.03 9.00 11.13
N PRO A 48 -11.28 10.33 11.25
CA PRO A 48 -10.41 11.24 12.01
C PRO A 48 -10.33 10.93 13.51
N SER A 49 -11.36 10.25 14.03
CA SER A 49 -11.53 9.87 15.44
C SER A 49 -11.64 8.34 15.60
N GLY A 50 -11.28 7.57 14.57
CA GLY A 50 -11.43 6.12 14.57
C GLY A 50 -10.35 5.39 15.37
N ASP A 51 -10.65 4.17 15.80
CA ASP A 51 -9.72 3.30 16.55
C ASP A 51 -8.39 3.10 15.83
N ALA A 52 -8.39 3.11 14.49
CA ALA A 52 -7.15 3.00 13.73
C ALA A 52 -6.20 4.17 14.04
N ARG A 53 -6.70 5.38 14.32
CA ARG A 53 -5.83 6.50 14.68
C ARG A 53 -5.09 6.26 16.01
N THR A 54 -5.76 5.64 16.98
CA THR A 54 -5.27 5.47 18.36
C THR A 54 -4.63 4.11 18.62
N CYS A 55 -4.83 3.12 17.75
CA CYS A 55 -4.26 1.78 17.86
C CYS A 55 -3.32 1.49 16.67
N PRO A 56 -1.99 1.60 16.85
CA PRO A 56 -1.01 1.32 15.80
C PRO A 56 -1.12 -0.09 15.21
N GLU A 57 -1.43 -1.09 16.04
CA GLU A 57 -1.57 -2.49 15.65
C GLU A 57 -2.73 -2.66 14.66
N LEU A 58 -3.83 -1.95 14.92
CA LEU A 58 -4.98 -1.94 14.02
C LEU A 58 -4.62 -1.33 12.65
N ARG A 59 -3.82 -0.25 12.64
CA ARG A 59 -3.34 0.35 11.37
C ARG A 59 -2.47 -0.61 10.60
N VAL A 60 -1.57 -1.32 11.27
CA VAL A 60 -0.68 -2.30 10.62
C VAL A 60 -1.51 -3.42 10.02
N ALA A 61 -2.45 -3.97 10.78
CA ALA A 61 -3.35 -5.01 10.29
C ALA A 61 -4.20 -4.53 9.09
N ALA A 62 -4.72 -3.31 9.15
CA ALA A 62 -5.45 -2.67 8.06
C ALA A 62 -4.58 -2.50 6.80
N ALA A 63 -3.37 -1.97 6.94
CA ALA A 63 -2.44 -1.79 5.81
C ALA A 63 -2.04 -3.13 5.19
N ARG A 64 -1.80 -4.16 6.02
CA ARG A 64 -1.51 -5.54 5.56
C ARG A 64 -2.68 -6.09 4.73
N MET A 65 -3.91 -5.90 5.20
CA MET A 65 -5.11 -6.35 4.49
C MET A 65 -5.23 -5.65 3.13
N LEU A 66 -5.04 -4.33 3.07
CA LEU A 66 -5.07 -3.59 1.80
C LEU A 66 -3.98 -4.04 0.84
N LYS A 67 -2.76 -4.33 1.33
CA LYS A 67 -1.70 -4.93 0.52
C LYS A 67 -2.14 -6.26 -0.09
N HIS A 68 -2.68 -7.19 0.70
CA HIS A 68 -3.11 -8.50 0.18
C HIS A 68 -4.18 -8.35 -0.90
N LEU A 69 -5.19 -7.50 -0.68
CA LEU A 69 -6.23 -7.26 -1.67
C LEU A 69 -5.70 -6.53 -2.92
N ALA A 70 -4.72 -5.63 -2.77
CA ALA A 70 -4.06 -4.97 -3.89
C ALA A 70 -3.16 -5.90 -4.73
N GLN A 71 -2.82 -7.09 -4.20
CA GLN A 71 -2.09 -8.11 -4.96
C GLN A 71 -3.04 -9.04 -5.72
N ASP A 72 -4.31 -9.10 -5.33
CA ASP A 72 -5.37 -9.79 -6.09
C ASP A 72 -5.85 -8.95 -7.31
N PRO A 73 -6.08 -9.57 -8.48
CA PRO A 73 -6.55 -8.88 -9.69
C PRO A 73 -7.86 -8.09 -9.51
N ARG A 74 -8.78 -8.53 -8.66
CA ARG A 74 -10.06 -7.86 -8.45
C ARG A 74 -9.96 -6.87 -7.29
N GLY A 75 -9.29 -7.26 -6.21
CA GLY A 75 -9.09 -6.42 -5.03
C GLY A 75 -8.36 -5.12 -5.34
N LYS A 76 -7.34 -5.14 -6.20
CA LYS A 76 -6.63 -3.92 -6.60
C LYS A 76 -7.52 -2.90 -7.30
N PHE A 77 -8.48 -3.32 -8.12
CA PHE A 77 -9.45 -2.39 -8.73
C PHE A 77 -10.41 -1.81 -7.69
N ILE A 78 -10.83 -2.60 -6.70
CA ILE A 78 -11.70 -2.12 -5.63
C ILE A 78 -10.98 -1.06 -4.80
N VAL A 79 -9.72 -1.32 -4.40
CA VAL A 79 -8.91 -0.35 -3.65
C VAL A 79 -8.70 0.91 -4.49
N PHE A 80 -8.27 0.76 -5.75
CA PHE A 80 -7.99 1.89 -6.63
C PHE A 80 -9.21 2.78 -6.90
N ARG A 81 -10.40 2.19 -7.06
CA ARG A 81 -11.63 2.94 -7.39
C ARG A 81 -12.27 3.66 -6.20
N ARG A 82 -11.82 3.40 -4.98
CA ARG A 82 -12.33 4.11 -3.80
C ARG A 82 -11.69 5.49 -3.74
N ASP A 83 -12.51 6.54 -3.83
CA ASP A 83 -12.06 7.93 -3.78
C ASP A 83 -11.16 8.21 -2.57
N GLY A 84 -9.97 8.77 -2.78
CA GLY A 84 -9.03 9.07 -1.69
C GLY A 84 -8.23 7.87 -1.16
N ALA A 85 -8.45 6.64 -1.67
CA ALA A 85 -7.69 5.46 -1.21
C ALA A 85 -6.18 5.62 -1.41
N LEU A 86 -5.76 6.17 -2.56
CA LEU A 86 -4.34 6.42 -2.85
C LEU A 86 -3.75 7.43 -1.85
N GLN A 87 -4.51 8.44 -1.44
CA GLN A 87 -4.07 9.48 -0.50
C GLN A 87 -3.94 8.91 0.92
N ILE A 88 -4.87 8.03 1.31
CA ILE A 88 -4.79 7.27 2.56
C ILE A 88 -3.50 6.43 2.57
N LEU A 89 -3.27 5.64 1.52
CA LEU A 89 -2.08 4.79 1.39
C LEU A 89 -0.79 5.62 1.37
N ALA A 90 -0.77 6.75 0.64
CA ALA A 90 0.38 7.66 0.61
C ALA A 90 0.69 8.22 2.02
N GLY A 91 -0.35 8.51 2.81
CA GLY A 91 -0.19 8.89 4.22
C GLY A 91 0.54 7.84 5.07
N LEU A 92 0.37 6.55 4.76
CA LEU A 92 1.04 5.46 5.48
C LEU A 92 2.52 5.33 5.11
N LEU A 93 2.93 5.73 3.91
CA LEU A 93 4.34 5.73 3.47
C LEU A 93 5.23 6.64 4.35
N ARG A 94 4.65 7.68 4.94
CA ARG A 94 5.36 8.64 5.81
C ARG A 94 5.38 8.22 7.28
N SER A 95 4.90 7.02 7.61
CA SER A 95 4.86 6.52 8.98
C SER A 95 6.25 6.20 9.54
N ARG A 96 6.45 6.41 10.84
CA ARG A 96 7.67 5.93 11.54
C ARG A 96 7.70 4.41 11.69
N THR A 97 6.55 3.74 11.58
CA THR A 97 6.43 2.28 11.66
C THR A 97 6.82 1.64 10.33
N THR A 98 7.89 0.82 10.33
CA THR A 98 8.39 0.12 9.15
C THR A 98 7.31 -0.73 8.46
N ASP A 99 6.51 -1.47 9.22
CA ASP A 99 5.44 -2.31 8.66
C ASP A 99 4.38 -1.52 7.89
N LEU A 100 4.01 -0.33 8.38
CA LEU A 100 3.08 0.55 7.68
C LEU A 100 3.65 0.99 6.32
N ARG A 101 4.92 1.38 6.30
CA ARG A 101 5.60 1.75 5.05
C ARG A 101 5.70 0.57 4.11
N ALA A 102 6.07 -0.61 4.62
CA ALA A 102 6.24 -1.83 3.83
C ALA A 102 4.92 -2.27 3.18
N HIS A 103 3.83 -2.29 3.95
CA HIS A 103 2.51 -2.68 3.46
C HIS A 103 1.93 -1.65 2.50
N ALA A 104 2.08 -0.35 2.78
CA ALA A 104 1.62 0.70 1.88
C ALA A 104 2.37 0.70 0.55
N ALA A 105 3.71 0.59 0.57
CA ALA A 105 4.51 0.48 -0.65
C ALA A 105 4.15 -0.78 -1.44
N GLY A 106 3.93 -1.92 -0.76
CA GLY A 106 3.48 -3.16 -1.39
C GLY A 106 2.08 -3.06 -2.01
N ALA A 107 1.18 -2.29 -1.41
CA ALA A 107 -0.13 -2.02 -1.99
C ALA A 107 -0.01 -1.17 -3.27
N PHE A 108 0.81 -0.11 -3.26
CA PHE A 108 1.10 0.67 -4.46
C PHE A 108 1.76 -0.16 -5.56
N MET A 109 2.68 -1.07 -5.21
CA MET A 109 3.28 -2.01 -6.15
C MET A 109 2.21 -2.83 -6.88
N GLY A 110 1.26 -3.42 -6.15
CA GLY A 110 0.19 -4.23 -6.73
C GLY A 110 -0.82 -3.45 -7.56
N ILE A 111 -1.17 -2.22 -7.12
CA ILE A 111 -2.08 -1.31 -7.83
C ILE A 111 -1.47 -0.80 -9.13
N ALA A 112 -0.19 -0.40 -9.11
CA ALA A 112 0.49 0.21 -10.26
C ALA A 112 0.70 -0.74 -11.45
N ILE A 113 0.46 -2.05 -11.28
CA ILE A 113 0.38 -3.01 -12.40
C ILE A 113 -0.71 -2.59 -13.39
N GLU A 114 -1.81 -2.01 -12.90
CA GLU A 114 -2.94 -1.63 -13.73
C GLU A 114 -2.65 -0.36 -14.53
N VAL A 115 -2.83 -0.44 -15.85
CA VAL A 115 -2.52 0.65 -16.79
C VAL A 115 -3.17 1.98 -16.37
N GLN A 116 -4.44 1.94 -15.98
CA GLN A 116 -5.19 3.13 -15.56
C GLN A 116 -4.75 3.70 -14.20
N ALA A 117 -4.04 2.92 -13.39
CA ALA A 117 -3.61 3.33 -12.05
C ALA A 117 -2.19 3.90 -12.04
N LYS A 118 -1.37 3.64 -13.06
CA LYS A 118 0.05 4.04 -13.12
C LYS A 118 0.28 5.53 -12.85
N LEU A 119 -0.40 6.41 -13.59
CA LEU A 119 -0.27 7.86 -13.41
C LEU A 119 -0.88 8.33 -12.07
N PRO A 120 -2.11 7.93 -11.69
CA PRO A 120 -2.67 8.29 -10.38
C PRO A 120 -1.80 7.85 -9.19
N VAL A 121 -1.20 6.65 -9.24
CA VAL A 121 -0.26 6.18 -8.21
C VAL A 121 0.95 7.10 -8.14
N TRP A 122 1.54 7.44 -9.28
CA TRP A 122 2.67 8.36 -9.33
C TRP A 122 2.33 9.73 -8.75
N GLU A 123 1.19 10.30 -9.14
CA GLU A 123 0.73 11.61 -8.64
C GLU A 123 0.46 11.60 -7.13
N ALA A 124 -0.07 10.49 -6.60
CA ALA A 124 -0.39 10.38 -5.18
C ALA A 124 0.84 10.12 -4.29
N ALA A 125 1.83 9.36 -4.79
CA ALA A 125 2.87 8.78 -3.94
C ALA A 125 4.31 8.85 -4.49
N GLY A 126 4.52 9.34 -5.71
CA GLY A 126 5.82 9.26 -6.41
C GLY A 126 7.00 9.84 -5.61
N ALA A 127 6.81 11.00 -4.98
CA ALA A 127 7.84 11.62 -4.14
C ALA A 127 8.18 10.79 -2.89
N ASP A 128 7.15 10.30 -2.19
CA ASP A 128 7.34 9.46 -1.01
C ASP A 128 8.01 8.14 -1.38
N LEU A 129 7.60 7.49 -2.49
CA LEU A 129 8.20 6.26 -2.97
C LEU A 129 9.69 6.45 -3.32
N VAL A 130 10.06 7.57 -3.95
CA VAL A 130 11.47 7.89 -4.23
C VAL A 130 12.28 8.06 -2.94
N MET A 131 11.71 8.69 -1.91
CA MET A 131 12.37 8.76 -0.59
C MET A 131 12.58 7.38 0.02
N LEU A 132 11.61 6.47 -0.12
CA LEU A 132 11.67 5.12 0.44
C LEU A 132 12.69 4.20 -0.25
N LEU A 133 13.25 4.56 -1.39
CA LEU A 133 14.39 3.84 -1.98
C LEU A 133 15.62 3.79 -1.04
N ARG A 134 15.65 4.65 -0.03
CA ARG A 134 16.73 4.76 0.96
C ARG A 134 16.29 4.30 2.35
N ASP A 135 15.13 3.64 2.45
CA ASP A 135 14.63 3.12 3.72
C ASP A 135 15.61 2.07 4.28
N PRO A 136 15.89 2.06 5.60
CA PRO A 136 16.75 1.05 6.22
C PRO A 136 16.18 -0.38 6.13
N SER A 137 14.88 -0.53 5.87
CA SER A 137 14.27 -1.83 5.63
C SER A 137 14.36 -2.21 4.14
N PRO A 138 15.05 -3.31 3.80
CA PRO A 138 15.12 -3.78 2.41
C PRO A 138 13.74 -4.02 1.80
N LEU A 139 12.81 -4.59 2.57
CA LEU A 139 11.44 -4.85 2.12
C LEU A 139 10.69 -3.57 1.73
N VAL A 140 10.90 -2.47 2.47
CA VAL A 140 10.28 -1.17 2.15
C VAL A 140 10.88 -0.61 0.86
N ALA A 141 12.21 -0.63 0.75
CA ALA A 141 12.93 -0.10 -0.41
C ALA A 141 12.59 -0.89 -1.69
N GLU A 142 12.54 -2.22 -1.62
CA GLU A 142 12.16 -3.08 -2.74
C GLU A 142 10.72 -2.84 -3.19
N ASN A 143 9.76 -2.82 -2.26
CA ASN A 143 8.37 -2.55 -2.61
C ASN A 143 8.21 -1.16 -3.24
N ALA A 144 8.93 -0.15 -2.75
CA ALA A 144 8.92 1.19 -3.33
C ALA A 144 9.52 1.21 -4.74
N MET A 145 10.65 0.52 -4.94
CA MET A 145 11.29 0.38 -6.26
C MET A 145 10.35 -0.26 -7.27
N TYR A 146 9.70 -1.39 -6.94
CA TYR A 146 8.76 -2.05 -7.85
C TYR A 146 7.51 -1.20 -8.12
N ALA A 147 6.99 -0.49 -7.12
CA ALA A 147 5.88 0.44 -7.32
C ALA A 147 6.24 1.57 -8.31
N ILE A 148 7.45 2.12 -8.18
CA ILE A 148 7.97 3.13 -9.10
C ILE A 148 8.14 2.56 -10.51
N GLN A 149 8.74 1.38 -10.65
CA GLN A 149 8.94 0.73 -11.95
C GLN A 149 7.61 0.54 -12.68
N ASN A 150 6.62 -0.03 -12.00
CA ASN A 150 5.28 -0.25 -12.54
C ASN A 150 4.62 1.08 -12.96
N ALA A 151 4.68 2.12 -12.11
CA ALA A 151 4.13 3.43 -12.43
C ALA A 151 4.86 4.10 -13.61
N CYS A 152 6.19 3.95 -13.70
CA CYS A 152 7.02 4.52 -14.77
C CYS A 152 6.87 3.83 -16.13
N GLU A 153 6.07 2.78 -16.24
CA GLU A 153 5.59 2.34 -17.55
C GLU A 153 4.68 3.41 -18.20
N HIS A 154 4.09 4.31 -17.40
CA HIS A 154 3.41 5.49 -17.93
C HIS A 154 4.43 6.60 -18.28
N PRO A 155 4.45 7.13 -19.52
CA PRO A 155 5.49 8.08 -19.96
C PRO A 155 5.56 9.37 -19.14
N VAL A 156 4.43 9.90 -18.68
CA VAL A 156 4.40 11.12 -17.85
C VAL A 156 5.00 10.85 -16.47
N ALA A 157 4.66 9.71 -15.85
CA ALA A 157 5.21 9.31 -14.56
C ALA A 157 6.71 9.11 -14.66
N LYS A 158 7.19 8.44 -15.73
CA LYS A 158 8.62 8.25 -16.00
C LYS A 158 9.38 9.57 -16.10
N ARG A 159 8.84 10.54 -16.85
CA ARG A 159 9.48 11.87 -16.99
C ARG A 159 9.56 12.58 -15.65
N ALA A 160 8.48 12.58 -14.88
CA ALA A 160 8.46 13.19 -13.56
C ALA A 160 9.41 12.47 -12.57
N ALA A 161 9.50 11.13 -12.64
CA ALA A 161 10.41 10.34 -11.82
C ALA A 161 11.87 10.71 -12.04
N VAL A 162 12.30 10.80 -13.30
CA VAL A 162 13.68 11.14 -13.67
C VAL A 162 14.07 12.53 -13.17
N GLN A 163 13.13 13.47 -13.06
CA GLN A 163 13.36 14.84 -12.57
C GLN A 163 13.65 14.90 -11.07
N ILE A 164 13.07 14.00 -10.27
CA ILE A 164 13.20 14.03 -8.80
C ILE A 164 14.22 13.02 -8.26
N MET A 165 14.51 11.96 -9.03
CA MET A 165 15.48 10.93 -8.63
C MET A 165 16.92 11.40 -8.79
N SER A 166 17.78 11.03 -7.84
CA SER A 166 19.22 11.14 -8.02
C SER A 166 19.72 10.15 -9.07
N GLU A 167 20.94 10.32 -9.56
CA GLU A 167 21.56 9.36 -10.48
C GLU A 167 21.63 7.95 -9.90
N LYS A 168 21.96 7.83 -8.60
CA LYS A 168 21.98 6.55 -7.88
C LYS A 168 20.60 5.90 -7.84
N ASP A 169 19.56 6.67 -7.55
CA ASP A 169 18.18 6.16 -7.50
C ASP A 169 17.71 5.70 -8.90
N ARG A 170 18.08 6.44 -9.95
CA ARG A 170 17.79 6.03 -11.35
C ARG A 170 18.49 4.75 -11.72
N ALA A 171 19.75 4.57 -11.33
CA ALA A 171 20.50 3.35 -11.57
C ALA A 171 19.83 2.15 -10.87
N LEU A 172 19.40 2.33 -9.61
CA LEU A 172 18.68 1.30 -8.86
C LEU A 172 17.34 0.92 -9.54
N VAL A 173 16.54 1.92 -9.92
CA VAL A 173 15.19 1.70 -10.47
C VAL A 173 15.20 1.21 -11.91
N PHE A 174 16.12 1.69 -12.76
CA PHE A 174 16.06 1.45 -14.20
C PHE A 174 17.21 0.59 -14.76
N ASN A 175 18.30 0.35 -14.04
CA ASN A 175 19.43 -0.45 -14.51
C ASN A 175 19.58 -1.74 -13.69
N MET A 176 18.96 -2.84 -14.15
CA MET A 176 19.05 -4.17 -13.52
C MET A 176 20.48 -4.75 -13.42
N GLN A 177 21.49 -4.16 -14.09
CA GLN A 177 22.88 -4.64 -14.03
C GLN A 177 23.62 -4.33 -12.73
N VAL A 178 23.13 -3.41 -11.89
CA VAL A 178 23.82 -3.01 -10.63
C VAL A 178 23.47 -3.93 -9.45
N MET A 179 22.29 -4.56 -9.46
CA MET A 179 21.82 -5.37 -8.32
C MET A 179 22.41 -6.79 -8.28
N VAL A 180 22.96 -7.31 -9.38
CA VAL A 180 23.53 -8.68 -9.43
C VAL A 180 24.98 -8.74 -8.92
N ASN A 181 25.65 -7.59 -8.74
CA ASN A 181 27.09 -7.54 -8.42
C ASN A 181 27.41 -7.22 -6.95
N ASN A 182 26.43 -7.25 -6.04
CA ASN A 182 26.64 -6.95 -4.60
C ASN A 182 26.36 -8.16 -3.67
N HIS A 183 26.64 -9.38 -4.12
CA HIS A 183 26.67 -10.58 -3.28
C HIS A 183 28.05 -11.23 -3.33
#